data_AF-A0A967FBB9-F1
#
_entry.id   AF-A0A967FBB9-F1
#
_cell.length_a   1.000
_cell.length_b   1.000
_cell.length_c   1.000
_cell.angle_alpha   90.00
_cell.angle_beta   90.00
_cell.angle_gamma   90.00
#
_symmetry.space_group_name_H-M   'P 1'
#
loop_
_entity.id
_entity.type
_entity.pdbx_description
1 polymer ?
#
loop_
_entity_poly.entity_id
_entity_poly.type
_entity_poly.pdbx_seq_one_letter_code
_entity_poly.pdbx_strand_id
1 'polypeptide(L)'
;MADDGVSSLPVFKGPFPDTANMVFHSQLSPDDLGALPLPGVWVKGMMNDLWGWTSPAGEEYALATNSGGIAVVRVTDPANPVYLGKIQSQSPANFGNIWGDPATFGNYAYFVTEIVGSSVIILDMSGLDALGPASSPDSILPAPVTFFSGGGYLGSH
;
A
#
# COMPACT_ATOMS: atom_id res chain seq x y z
N MET A 1 11.27 11.46 22.25
CA MET A 1 9.97 11.04 21.70
C MET A 1 10.27 10.60 20.28
N ALA A 2 9.92 9.37 19.92
CA ALA A 2 10.11 8.91 18.55
C ALA A 2 9.21 9.74 17.64
N ASP A 3 9.79 10.30 16.59
CA ASP A 3 9.08 10.97 15.51
C ASP A 3 8.09 9.97 14.89
N ASP A 4 6.80 10.32 14.88
CA ASP A 4 5.75 9.48 14.30
C ASP A 4 5.71 9.57 12.77
N GLY A 5 6.67 10.29 12.18
CA GLY A 5 6.96 10.35 10.76
C GLY A 5 5.96 11.19 9.96
N VAL A 6 4.72 11.38 10.44
CA VAL A 6 3.66 12.13 9.75
C VAL A 6 2.48 12.51 10.64
N SER A 7 2.06 11.71 11.64
CA SER A 7 0.79 11.95 12.35
C SER A 7 0.78 13.20 13.23
N SER A 8 1.94 13.69 13.64
CA SER A 8 2.12 14.94 14.40
C SER A 8 2.43 16.14 13.52
N LEU A 9 2.65 15.95 12.22
CA LEU A 9 2.97 17.06 11.32
C LEU A 9 1.75 17.98 11.18
N PRO A 10 1.95 19.31 11.27
CA PRO A 10 0.86 20.25 11.07
C PRO A 10 0.35 20.12 9.63
N VAL A 11 -0.95 19.88 9.50
CA VAL A 11 -1.66 19.91 8.23
C VAL A 11 -1.73 21.36 7.75
N PHE A 12 -0.67 21.80 7.06
CA PHE A 12 -0.61 23.13 6.47
C PHE A 12 -0.43 23.01 4.97
N LYS A 13 -1.25 23.74 4.23
CA LYS A 13 -1.04 23.97 2.79
C LYS A 13 0.32 24.62 2.61
N GLY A 14 1.28 23.88 2.05
CA GLY A 14 2.61 24.42 1.75
C GLY A 14 2.51 25.71 0.91
N PRO A 15 3.48 26.64 1.01
CA PRO A 15 3.41 27.97 0.39
C PRO A 15 3.61 27.96 -1.14
N PHE A 16 3.27 26.86 -1.79
CA PHE A 16 3.51 26.63 -3.21
C PHE A 16 2.27 27.08 -4.01
N PRO A 17 2.42 27.98 -4.99
CA PRO A 17 1.30 28.44 -5.82
C PRO A 17 0.53 27.30 -6.50
N ASP A 18 1.21 26.20 -6.82
CA ASP A 18 0.63 25.04 -7.50
C ASP A 18 -0.31 24.23 -6.60
N THR A 19 -0.28 24.43 -5.28
CA THR A 19 -1.23 23.82 -4.34
C THR A 19 -2.44 24.72 -4.06
N ALA A 20 -2.59 25.83 -4.80
CA ALA A 20 -3.64 26.82 -4.56
C ALA A 20 -5.05 26.22 -4.50
N ASN A 21 -5.32 25.17 -5.28
CA ASN A 21 -6.59 24.46 -5.37
C ASN A 21 -6.58 23.04 -4.78
N MET A 22 -5.54 22.69 -4.01
CA MET A 22 -5.48 21.41 -3.30
C MET A 22 -6.07 21.56 -1.90
N VAL A 23 -6.93 20.61 -1.52
CA VAL A 23 -7.45 20.47 -0.17
C VAL A 23 -6.89 19.19 0.41
N PHE A 24 -6.22 19.29 1.55
CA PHE A 24 -5.82 18.10 2.30
C PHE A 24 -7.03 17.62 3.11
N HIS A 25 -7.42 16.36 2.91
CA HIS A 25 -8.59 15.78 3.57
C HIS A 25 -8.21 14.90 4.76
N SER A 26 -7.18 14.07 4.63
CA SER A 26 -6.76 13.11 5.64
C SER A 26 -5.34 12.60 5.36
N GLN A 27 -4.78 11.85 6.32
CA GLN A 27 -3.54 11.09 6.16
C GLN A 27 -3.61 9.77 6.92
N LEU A 28 -2.85 8.79 6.43
CA LEU A 28 -2.52 7.56 7.14
C LEU A 28 -1.00 7.47 7.26
N SER A 29 -0.51 7.10 8.44
CA SER A 29 0.92 6.89 8.64
C SER A 29 1.40 5.58 8.02
N PRO A 30 2.70 5.41 7.72
CA PRO A 30 3.24 4.11 7.33
C PRO A 30 2.86 2.99 8.30
N ASP A 31 2.77 3.31 9.60
CA ASP A 31 2.34 2.38 10.63
C ASP A 31 0.89 1.95 10.49
N ASP A 32 -0.01 2.87 10.20
CA ASP A 32 -1.43 2.57 9.96
C ASP A 32 -1.60 1.64 8.75
N LEU A 33 -0.67 1.74 7.79
CA LEU A 33 -0.63 0.94 6.57
C LEU A 33 0.13 -0.38 6.74
N GLY A 34 0.57 -0.71 7.95
CA GLY A 34 1.22 -1.98 8.25
C GLY A 34 2.66 -2.10 7.77
N ALA A 35 3.33 -0.95 7.53
CA ALA A 35 4.74 -0.92 7.18
C ALA A 35 5.60 -1.45 8.34
N LEU A 36 6.69 -2.13 7.99
CA LEU A 36 7.57 -2.77 8.96
C LEU A 36 8.86 -1.95 9.17
N PRO A 37 9.39 -1.87 10.39
CA PRO A 37 10.67 -1.20 10.63
C PRO A 37 11.79 -1.90 9.86
N LEU A 38 12.75 -1.12 9.35
CA LEU A 38 13.93 -1.64 8.67
C LEU A 38 15.14 -1.63 9.61
N PRO A 39 15.88 -2.75 9.73
CA PRO A 39 17.10 -2.77 10.54
C PRO A 39 18.09 -1.70 10.10
N GLY A 40 18.59 -0.90 11.05
CA GLY A 40 19.56 0.16 10.78
C GLY A 40 18.98 1.46 10.21
N VAL A 41 17.65 1.56 10.05
CA VAL A 41 16.96 2.77 9.62
C VAL A 41 16.15 3.33 10.79
N TRP A 42 16.24 4.65 11.02
CA TRP A 42 15.59 5.33 12.15
C TRP A 42 14.16 5.81 11.85
N VAL A 43 13.66 5.58 10.64
CA VAL A 43 12.26 5.82 10.25
C VAL A 43 11.44 4.54 10.34
N LYS A 44 10.20 4.65 10.80
CA LYS A 44 9.30 3.50 10.96
C LYS A 44 8.58 3.24 9.63
N GLY A 45 8.98 2.16 8.95
CA GLY A 45 8.44 1.80 7.65
C GLY A 45 8.91 2.70 6.52
N MET A 46 9.24 2.11 5.38
CA MET A 46 9.46 2.86 4.14
C MET A 46 8.30 2.58 3.20
N MET A 47 7.89 3.59 2.45
CA MET A 47 6.91 3.51 1.38
C MET A 47 7.56 3.90 0.06
N ASN A 48 7.03 3.44 -1.06
CA ASN A 48 7.67 3.75 -2.33
C ASN A 48 6.77 4.04 -3.52
N ASP A 49 5.62 3.39 -3.61
CA ASP A 49 4.72 3.58 -4.74
C ASP A 49 3.27 3.53 -4.30
N LEU A 50 2.41 4.12 -5.13
CA LEU A 50 0.99 4.25 -4.92
C LEU A 50 0.26 4.09 -6.24
N TRP A 51 -0.75 3.23 -6.26
CA TRP A 51 -1.63 3.05 -7.41
C TRP A 51 -3.10 3.11 -7.02
N GLY A 52 -3.93 3.61 -7.94
CA GLY A 52 -5.37 3.76 -7.74
C GLY A 52 -6.17 2.70 -8.48
N TRP A 53 -7.29 2.28 -7.90
CA TRP A 53 -8.30 1.46 -8.57
C TRP A 53 -9.71 1.92 -8.18
N THR A 54 -10.63 1.94 -9.14
CA THR A 54 -12.06 2.20 -8.88
C THR A 54 -12.85 0.94 -9.16
N SER A 55 -13.65 0.49 -8.19
CA SER A 55 -14.52 -0.65 -8.35
C SER A 55 -15.63 -0.38 -9.37
N PRO A 56 -16.24 -1.42 -9.95
CA PRO A 56 -17.41 -1.25 -10.82
C PRO A 56 -18.59 -0.53 -10.14
N ALA A 57 -18.66 -0.56 -8.80
CA ALA A 57 -19.69 0.13 -8.03
C ALA A 57 -19.33 1.60 -7.72
N GLY A 58 -18.12 2.05 -8.04
CA GLY A 58 -17.63 3.42 -7.83
C GLY A 58 -16.85 3.63 -6.54
N GLU A 59 -16.53 2.57 -5.79
CA GLU A 59 -15.64 2.68 -4.63
C GLU A 59 -14.19 2.85 -5.08
N GLU A 60 -13.46 3.77 -4.47
CA GLU A 60 -12.09 4.10 -4.84
C GLU A 60 -11.11 3.49 -3.85
N TYR A 61 -10.00 2.98 -4.35
CA TYR A 61 -8.99 2.27 -3.59
C TYR A 61 -7.59 2.76 -3.92
N ALA A 62 -6.76 2.84 -2.90
CA ALA A 62 -5.34 3.07 -2.99
C ALA A 62 -4.58 1.79 -2.60
N LEU A 63 -3.63 1.43 -3.45
CA LEU A 63 -2.68 0.34 -3.26
C LEU A 63 -1.32 0.97 -2.97
N ALA A 64 -0.86 0.90 -1.73
CA ALA A 64 0.37 1.56 -1.31
C ALA A 64 1.44 0.55 -0.94
N THR A 65 2.57 0.55 -1.65
CA THR A 65 3.69 -0.35 -1.37
C THR A 65 4.56 0.21 -0.25
N ASN A 66 4.98 -0.70 0.62
CA ASN A 66 5.78 -0.40 1.79
C ASN A 66 6.68 -1.58 2.21
N SER A 67 7.56 -1.35 3.17
CA SER A 67 8.51 -2.34 3.71
C SER A 67 7.87 -3.60 4.31
N GLY A 68 6.55 -3.60 4.55
CA GLY A 68 5.74 -4.74 4.97
C GLY A 68 5.02 -5.48 3.83
N GLY A 69 4.92 -4.88 2.65
CA GLY A 69 4.19 -5.41 1.50
C GLY A 69 3.31 -4.35 0.82
N ILE A 70 2.07 -4.68 0.49
CA ILE A 70 1.12 -3.76 -0.13
C ILE A 70 -0.07 -3.53 0.80
N ALA A 71 -0.28 -2.28 1.19
CA ALA A 71 -1.49 -1.85 1.90
C ALA A 71 -2.63 -1.61 0.91
N VAL A 72 -3.83 -2.05 1.27
CA VAL A 72 -5.06 -1.76 0.51
C VAL A 72 -5.95 -0.87 1.36
N VAL A 73 -6.28 0.31 0.81
CA VAL A 73 -7.03 1.36 1.51
C VAL A 73 -8.21 1.75 0.65
N ARG A 74 -9.43 1.75 1.19
CA ARG A 74 -10.59 2.39 0.55
C ARG A 74 -10.52 3.90 0.80
N VAL A 75 -10.62 4.69 -0.25
CA VAL A 75 -10.44 6.16 -0.23
C VAL A 75 -11.63 6.92 -0.85
N THR A 76 -12.75 6.23 -1.11
CA THR A 76 -14.00 6.83 -1.65
C THR A 76 -14.48 8.05 -0.87
N ASP A 77 -14.36 8.00 0.46
CA ASP A 77 -14.46 9.19 1.31
C ASP A 77 -13.04 9.66 1.62
N PRO A 78 -12.53 10.72 0.96
CA PRO A 78 -11.16 11.18 1.15
C PRO A 78 -10.93 11.74 2.55
N ALA A 79 -11.97 12.09 3.31
CA ALA A 79 -11.84 12.52 4.70
C ALA A 79 -11.72 11.35 5.69
N ASN A 80 -12.17 10.15 5.30
CA ASN A 80 -12.20 8.96 6.15
C ASN A 80 -11.66 7.72 5.40
N PRO A 81 -10.37 7.69 5.02
CA PRO A 81 -9.79 6.53 4.37
C PRO A 81 -9.80 5.31 5.31
N VAL A 82 -10.11 4.13 4.77
CA VAL A 82 -10.27 2.89 5.53
C VAL A 82 -9.24 1.86 5.09
N TYR A 83 -8.28 1.54 5.95
CA TYR A 83 -7.35 0.44 5.75
C TYR A 83 -8.08 -0.91 5.83
N LEU A 84 -7.95 -1.74 4.79
CA LEU A 84 -8.61 -3.04 4.67
C LEU A 84 -7.68 -4.22 4.98
N GLY A 85 -6.38 -3.97 5.07
CA GLY A 85 -5.35 -4.96 5.33
C GLY A 85 -4.19 -4.87 4.35
N LYS A 86 -3.20 -5.76 4.52
CA LYS A 86 -2.04 -5.87 3.64
C LYS A 86 -1.90 -7.21 2.97
N ILE A 87 -1.28 -7.19 1.80
CA ILE A 87 -0.62 -8.37 1.23
C ILE A 87 0.84 -8.33 1.71
N GLN A 88 1.29 -9.40 2.35
CA GLN A 88 2.64 -9.45 2.91
C GLN A 88 3.71 -9.56 1.82
N SER A 89 4.80 -8.81 1.99
CA SER A 89 5.99 -8.93 1.12
C SER A 89 6.59 -10.34 1.19
N GLN A 90 7.20 -10.78 0.09
CA GLN A 90 7.95 -12.05 0.04
C GLN A 90 9.31 -11.98 0.77
N SER A 91 9.80 -10.78 1.10
CA SER A 91 10.99 -10.55 1.93
C SER A 91 10.75 -9.31 2.82
N PRO A 92 9.88 -9.42 3.84
CA PRO A 92 9.51 -8.28 4.67
C PRO A 92 10.72 -7.73 5.42
N ALA A 93 10.74 -6.41 5.60
CA ALA A 93 11.80 -5.68 6.31
C ALA A 93 13.24 -5.84 5.74
N ASN A 94 13.38 -6.19 4.45
CA ASN A 94 14.67 -6.31 3.78
C ASN A 94 15.06 -5.01 3.07
N PHE A 95 15.94 -4.21 3.67
CA PHE A 95 16.40 -2.93 3.10
C PHE A 95 16.99 -3.05 1.69
N GLY A 96 17.59 -4.21 1.36
CA GLY A 96 18.20 -4.41 0.05
C GLY A 96 17.19 -4.53 -1.08
N ASN A 97 15.89 -4.74 -0.77
CA ASN A 97 14.84 -4.96 -1.76
C ASN A 97 13.46 -4.43 -1.26
N ILE A 98 13.32 -3.12 -1.05
CA ILE A 98 12.12 -2.47 -0.49
C ILE A 98 11.20 -1.86 -1.53
N TRP A 99 11.63 -1.78 -2.79
CA TRP A 99 10.83 -1.19 -3.86
C TRP A 99 9.82 -2.21 -4.41
N GLY A 100 8.55 -1.80 -4.49
CA GLY A 100 7.48 -2.54 -5.15
C GLY A 100 6.60 -1.65 -6.02
N ASP A 101 6.18 -2.17 -7.17
CA ASP A 101 5.42 -1.42 -8.18
C ASP A 101 4.05 -2.10 -8.41
N PRO A 102 2.95 -1.45 -7.98
CA PRO A 102 1.58 -1.89 -8.21
C PRO A 102 1.01 -1.39 -9.54
N ALA A 103 0.37 -2.27 -10.30
CA ALA A 103 -0.43 -1.88 -11.48
C ALA A 103 -1.74 -2.67 -11.53
N THR A 104 -2.76 -2.10 -12.17
CA THR A 104 -4.09 -2.74 -12.24
C THR A 104 -4.53 -3.02 -13.67
N PHE A 105 -5.23 -4.14 -13.87
CA PHE A 105 -5.93 -4.45 -15.11
C PHE A 105 -7.26 -5.14 -14.81
N GLY A 106 -8.36 -4.49 -15.19
CA GLY A 106 -9.71 -4.93 -14.81
C GLY A 106 -9.90 -4.93 -13.29
N ASN A 107 -10.29 -6.08 -12.72
CA ASN A 107 -10.47 -6.26 -11.28
C ASN A 107 -9.23 -6.82 -10.59
N TYR A 108 -8.09 -6.89 -11.28
CA TYR A 108 -6.86 -7.47 -10.75
C TYR A 108 -5.81 -6.41 -10.53
N ALA A 109 -5.10 -6.51 -9.41
CA ALA A 109 -3.86 -5.78 -9.18
C ALA A 109 -2.69 -6.75 -9.27
N TYR A 110 -1.61 -6.28 -9.90
CA TYR A 110 -0.36 -6.98 -10.12
C TYR A 110 0.71 -6.23 -9.36
N PHE A 111 1.50 -6.94 -8.58
CA PHE A 111 2.60 -6.36 -7.81
C PHE A 111 3.89 -7.06 -8.16
N VAL A 112 4.88 -6.25 -8.47
CA VAL A 112 6.27 -6.67 -8.66
C VAL A 112 7.13 -6.04 -7.58
N THR A 113 8.28 -6.64 -7.32
CA THR A 113 9.23 -6.16 -6.33
C THR A 113 10.65 -6.47 -6.77
N GLU A 114 11.60 -5.66 -6.31
CA GLU A 114 13.00 -5.87 -6.60
C GLU A 114 13.62 -7.11 -5.89
N ILE A 115 12.84 -7.83 -5.08
CA ILE A 115 13.30 -9.05 -4.42
C ILE A 115 13.65 -10.11 -5.48
N VAL A 116 14.94 -10.43 -5.57
CA VAL A 116 15.45 -11.52 -6.42
C VAL A 116 14.72 -12.83 -6.15
N GLY A 117 14.17 -13.43 -7.19
CA GLY A 117 13.43 -14.71 -7.12
C GLY A 117 12.00 -14.59 -6.57
N SER A 118 11.49 -13.37 -6.36
CA SER A 118 10.09 -13.14 -5.98
C SER A 118 9.14 -13.41 -7.14
N SER A 119 7.99 -14.00 -6.86
CA SER A 119 6.92 -14.16 -7.86
C SER A 119 6.15 -12.85 -8.07
N VAL A 120 5.48 -12.69 -9.21
CA VAL A 120 4.47 -11.62 -9.37
C VAL A 120 3.27 -11.95 -8.48
N ILE A 121 2.84 -11.01 -7.66
CA ILE A 121 1.65 -11.16 -6.82
C ILE A 121 0.44 -10.65 -7.60
N ILE A 122 -0.66 -11.41 -7.62
CA ILE A 122 -1.91 -11.04 -8.26
C ILE A 122 -3.01 -11.03 -7.19
N LEU A 123 -3.60 -9.86 -6.95
CA LEU A 123 -4.76 -9.67 -6.07
C LEU A 123 -6.04 -9.62 -6.90
N ASP A 124 -7.04 -10.41 -6.52
CA ASP A 124 -8.41 -10.23 -6.99
C ASP A 124 -9.13 -9.19 -6.11
N MET A 125 -9.47 -8.05 -6.70
CA MET A 125 -10.11 -6.92 -6.01
C MET A 125 -11.64 -6.95 -6.07
N SER A 126 -12.25 -7.94 -6.71
CA SER A 126 -13.71 -7.99 -6.91
C SER A 126 -14.53 -8.03 -5.61
N GLY A 127 -13.93 -8.47 -4.50
CA GLY A 127 -14.57 -8.58 -3.19
C GLY A 127 -14.30 -7.41 -2.22
N LEU A 128 -13.50 -6.41 -2.60
CA LEU A 128 -13.07 -5.37 -1.65
C LEU A 128 -14.23 -4.53 -1.10
N ASP A 129 -15.28 -4.30 -1.89
CA ASP A 129 -16.44 -3.50 -1.49
C ASP A 129 -17.19 -4.10 -0.29
N ALA A 130 -17.10 -5.43 -0.09
CA ALA A 130 -17.75 -6.13 1.02
C ALA A 130 -16.93 -6.10 2.33
N LEU A 131 -15.69 -5.60 2.29
CA LEU A 131 -14.80 -5.63 3.45
C LEU A 131 -15.05 -4.44 4.39
N GLY A 132 -14.92 -4.72 5.69
CA GLY A 132 -14.84 -3.70 6.73
C GLY A 132 -13.39 -3.29 7.04
N PRO A 133 -13.19 -2.33 7.95
CA PRO A 133 -11.86 -1.93 8.40
C PRO A 133 -11.07 -3.12 8.96
N ALA A 134 -9.77 -3.16 8.67
CA ALA A 134 -8.85 -4.07 9.31
C ALA A 134 -8.83 -3.87 10.84
N SER A 135 -8.62 -4.96 11.59
CA SER A 135 -8.58 -4.91 13.05
C SER A 135 -7.28 -4.35 13.62
N SER A 136 -6.20 -4.35 12.81
CA SER A 136 -4.89 -3.81 13.15
C SER A 136 -4.06 -3.57 11.89
N PRO A 137 -2.95 -2.83 11.97
CA PRO A 137 -1.98 -2.73 10.88
C PRO A 137 -1.32 -4.04 10.43
N ASP A 138 -1.44 -5.11 11.22
CA ASP A 138 -0.92 -6.42 10.88
C ASP A 138 -1.96 -7.35 10.23
N SER A 139 -3.19 -6.86 10.03
CA SER A 139 -4.24 -7.63 9.38
C SER A 139 -3.87 -7.95 7.93
N ILE A 140 -3.83 -9.25 7.63
CA ILE A 140 -3.73 -9.73 6.25
C ILE A 140 -5.06 -9.48 5.55
N LEU A 141 -4.99 -8.95 4.33
CA LEU A 141 -6.16 -8.67 3.51
C LEU A 141 -6.93 -9.99 3.23
N PRO A 142 -8.22 -10.07 3.59
CA PRO A 142 -9.04 -11.27 3.36
C PRO A 142 -9.58 -11.30 1.92
N ALA A 143 -8.68 -11.27 0.93
CA ALA A 143 -9.00 -11.33 -0.49
C ALA A 143 -8.14 -12.39 -1.20
N PRO A 144 -8.60 -12.98 -2.32
CA PRO A 144 -7.81 -13.96 -3.05
C PRO A 144 -6.50 -13.34 -3.58
N VAL A 145 -5.39 -13.99 -3.25
CA VAL A 145 -4.04 -13.62 -3.72
C VAL A 145 -3.39 -14.84 -4.36
N THR A 146 -2.87 -14.67 -5.57
CA THR A 146 -2.13 -15.69 -6.31
C THR A 146 -0.70 -15.24 -6.53
N PHE A 147 0.25 -16.16 -6.44
CA PHE A 147 1.64 -15.93 -6.80
C PHE A 147 1.88 -16.56 -8.17
N PHE A 148 2.15 -15.74 -9.17
CA PHE A 148 2.40 -16.21 -10.52
C PHE A 148 3.84 -16.72 -10.67
N SER A 149 3.98 -17.98 -11.04
CA SER A 149 5.27 -18.66 -11.26
C SER A 149 5.32 -19.40 -12.62
N GLY A 150 4.55 -18.92 -13.61
CA GLY A 150 4.34 -19.62 -14.89
C GLY A 150 5.25 -19.16 -16.03
N GLY A 151 5.42 -20.01 -17.06
CA GLY A 151 5.92 -19.59 -18.38
C GLY A 151 7.42 -19.28 -18.48
N GLY A 152 8.25 -19.70 -17.52
CA GLY A 152 9.69 -19.43 -17.52
C GLY A 152 10.06 -18.04 -16.97
N TYR A 153 9.07 -17.22 -16.62
CA TYR A 153 9.26 -16.03 -15.80
C TYR A 153 9.35 -16.47 -14.34
N LEU A 154 10.59 -16.65 -13.87
CA LEU A 154 10.90 -17.17 -12.54
C LEU A 154 10.81 -16.10 -11.45
N GLY A 155 10.70 -14.83 -11.82
CA GLY A 155 10.48 -13.77 -10.85
C GLY A 155 10.14 -12.41 -11.43
N SER A 156 9.85 -11.48 -10.52
CA SER A 156 9.42 -10.10 -10.79
C SER A 156 10.57 -9.08 -10.78
N HIS A 157 11.79 -9.55 -10.51
CA HIS A 157 13.07 -8.84 -10.63
C HIS A 157 14.00 -9.58 -11.61
#